data_AF-A0A6L6TAY1-F1
#
_entry.id   AF-A0A6L6TAY1-F1
#
_cell.length_a   1.000
_cell.length_b   1.000
_cell.length_c   1.000
_cell.angle_alpha   90.00
_cell.angle_beta   90.00
_cell.angle_gamma   90.00
#
_symmetry.space_group_name_H-M   'P 1'
#
loop_
_entity.id
_entity.type
_entity.pdbx_description
1 polymer ?
#
loop_
_entity_poly.entity_id
_entity_poly.type
_entity_poly.pdbx_seq_one_letter_code
_entity_poly.pdbx_strand_id
1 'polypeptide(L)'
;MFRNMRLAPRSAFGFGAIALIVFLLVALQKMERMTTQSALINEKWLPNIVNLSNLVTAQLRNHVFLAHLASMEDPAAREGGLRQLKALVGEVQSLKMQVDAGLESVGERSVFDQFEKADKIYTSEQEKIVGPIASGDLASASSTLKGAIIDYGTQLGMATEALMKFNAAVLIALSVTVGLAIFYTKSIVLPLGHAVQVVERVARGRLRGEINALGRDEPAQVLSSLKLMQDGLRNVIEAITKSSIRIAASAHELKVVSHFRLQVLIRQ
;
A
#
# COMPACT_ATOMS: atom_id res chain seq x y z
N MET A 1 4.33 9.12 -37.31
CA MET A 1 2.99 9.31 -36.69
C MET A 1 3.03 9.56 -35.17
N PHE A 2 4.12 9.27 -34.44
CA PHE A 2 4.23 9.50 -32.98
C PHE A 2 4.77 10.87 -32.55
N ARG A 3 4.60 11.95 -33.35
CA ARG A 3 5.21 13.27 -33.06
C ARG A 3 4.27 14.35 -32.47
N ASN A 4 2.97 14.09 -32.28
CA ASN A 4 2.01 15.08 -31.73
C ASN A 4 1.40 14.83 -30.32
N MET A 5 1.94 13.94 -29.48
CA MET A 5 1.44 13.75 -28.09
C MET A 5 2.20 14.62 -27.07
N ARG A 6 1.48 15.19 -26.08
CA ARG A 6 2.06 15.94 -24.94
C ARG A 6 3.07 15.06 -24.17
N LEU A 7 4.08 15.67 -23.55
CA LEU A 7 5.18 14.96 -22.88
C LEU A 7 4.68 14.03 -21.76
N ALA A 8 3.69 14.47 -20.97
CA ALA A 8 3.08 13.70 -19.88
C ALA A 8 2.45 12.36 -20.34
N PRO A 9 1.57 12.30 -21.36
CA PRO A 9 1.07 11.01 -21.86
C PRO A 9 2.11 10.19 -22.65
N ARG A 10 3.25 10.75 -23.08
CA ARG A 10 4.33 9.99 -23.73
C ARG A 10 5.30 9.34 -22.76
N SER A 11 5.72 10.08 -21.72
CA SER A 11 6.46 9.49 -20.62
C SER A 11 5.55 8.58 -19.80
N ALA A 12 4.26 8.91 -19.63
CA ALA A 12 3.28 7.99 -19.08
C ALA A 12 2.87 6.87 -20.05
N PHE A 13 3.08 6.95 -21.37
CA PHE A 13 3.00 5.78 -22.26
C PHE A 13 4.27 4.96 -22.21
N GLY A 14 5.45 5.56 -22.03
CA GLY A 14 6.71 4.84 -21.92
C GLY A 14 6.83 4.13 -20.57
N PHE A 15 6.74 4.88 -19.47
CA PHE A 15 6.64 4.35 -18.11
C PHE A 15 5.34 3.59 -17.89
N GLY A 16 4.23 3.99 -18.51
CA GLY A 16 2.99 3.22 -18.42
C GLY A 16 3.00 1.99 -19.30
N ALA A 17 3.68 1.93 -20.44
CA ALA A 17 3.86 0.68 -21.19
C ALA A 17 4.86 -0.22 -20.47
N ILE A 18 5.93 0.31 -19.87
CA ILE A 18 6.84 -0.49 -19.04
C ILE A 18 6.12 -0.96 -17.78
N ALA A 19 5.36 -0.09 -17.10
CA ALA A 19 4.56 -0.46 -15.93
C ALA A 19 3.39 -1.35 -16.31
N LEU A 20 2.83 -1.26 -17.52
CA LEU A 20 1.73 -2.10 -18.01
C LEU A 20 2.28 -3.41 -18.59
N ILE A 21 3.52 -3.47 -19.06
CA ILE A 21 4.23 -4.69 -19.43
C ILE A 21 4.70 -5.40 -18.16
N VAL A 22 5.25 -4.69 -17.17
CA VAL A 22 5.60 -5.25 -15.86
C VAL A 22 4.33 -5.63 -15.12
N PHE A 23 3.28 -4.81 -15.14
CA PHE A 23 1.98 -5.15 -14.58
C PHE A 23 1.31 -6.25 -15.37
N LEU A 24 1.38 -6.35 -16.70
CA LEU A 24 0.86 -7.50 -17.45
C LEU A 24 1.72 -8.74 -17.24
N LEU A 25 3.04 -8.64 -17.10
CA LEU A 25 3.89 -9.77 -16.75
C LEU A 25 3.55 -10.27 -15.35
N VAL A 26 3.49 -9.35 -14.38
CA VAL A 26 3.08 -9.62 -13.01
C VAL A 26 1.63 -10.07 -12.96
N ALA A 27 0.73 -9.54 -13.80
CA ALA A 27 -0.70 -9.86 -13.87
C ALA A 27 -1.02 -11.05 -14.75
N LEU A 28 -0.11 -11.52 -15.62
CA LEU A 28 -0.21 -12.80 -16.32
C LEU A 28 0.34 -13.90 -15.40
N GLN A 29 1.47 -13.64 -14.71
CA GLN A 29 1.93 -14.46 -13.58
C GLN A 29 0.89 -14.48 -12.44
N LYS A 30 0.17 -13.36 -12.22
CA LYS A 30 -0.95 -13.29 -11.27
C LYS A 30 -2.22 -13.86 -11.86
N MET A 31 -2.59 -13.71 -13.14
CA MET A 31 -3.87 -14.21 -13.72
C MET A 31 -3.91 -15.72 -13.79
N GLU A 32 -2.77 -16.36 -13.98
CA GLU A 32 -2.64 -17.80 -13.76
C GLU A 32 -2.94 -18.19 -12.30
N ARG A 33 -2.91 -17.22 -11.38
CA ARG A 33 -3.29 -17.30 -9.95
C ARG A 33 -4.57 -16.49 -9.57
N MET A 34 -5.15 -15.62 -10.43
CA MET A 34 -6.06 -14.51 -10.04
C MET A 34 -7.53 -14.74 -10.36
N THR A 35 -7.89 -15.80 -11.08
CA THR A 35 -9.30 -16.22 -11.15
C THR A 35 -9.84 -16.72 -9.80
N THR A 36 -9.02 -16.67 -8.75
CA THR A 36 -9.33 -17.10 -7.37
C THR A 36 -9.00 -16.04 -6.28
N GLN A 37 -8.67 -14.78 -6.62
CA GLN A 37 -7.95 -13.85 -5.70
C GLN A 37 -8.62 -12.55 -5.24
N SER A 38 -9.85 -12.20 -5.64
CA SER A 38 -10.53 -11.03 -5.04
C SER A 38 -11.00 -11.28 -3.59
N ALA A 39 -10.83 -12.50 -3.09
CA ALA A 39 -11.08 -12.87 -1.72
C ALA A 39 -9.81 -12.85 -0.83
N LEU A 40 -8.61 -12.61 -1.37
CA LEU A 40 -7.34 -12.80 -0.65
C LEU A 40 -7.12 -11.91 0.59
N ILE A 41 -7.59 -10.66 0.58
CA ILE A 41 -7.36 -9.75 1.72
C ILE A 41 -8.24 -10.16 2.92
N ASN A 42 -9.45 -10.65 2.66
CA ASN A 42 -10.44 -11.00 3.68
C ASN A 42 -10.48 -12.50 4.03
N GLU A 43 -10.12 -13.40 3.09
CA GLU A 43 -10.15 -14.86 3.28
C GLU A 43 -8.80 -15.50 3.60
N LYS A 44 -7.66 -14.85 3.29
CA LYS A 44 -6.33 -15.45 3.54
C LYS A 44 -5.39 -14.59 4.36
N TRP A 45 -5.22 -13.31 4.04
CA TRP A 45 -4.21 -12.47 4.71
C TRP A 45 -4.55 -12.15 6.18
N LEU A 46 -5.75 -11.61 6.44
CA LEU A 46 -6.18 -11.32 7.81
C LEU A 46 -6.24 -12.59 8.67
N PRO A 47 -6.86 -13.69 8.18
CA PRO A 47 -6.87 -14.96 8.91
C PRO A 47 -5.47 -15.52 9.13
N ASN A 48 -4.54 -15.40 8.19
CA ASN A 48 -3.18 -15.92 8.38
C ASN A 48 -2.41 -15.18 9.48
N ILE A 49 -2.51 -13.85 9.54
CA ILE A 49 -1.90 -13.05 10.62
C ILE A 49 -2.51 -13.43 11.98
N VAL A 50 -3.83 -13.59 12.04
CA VAL A 50 -4.53 -14.00 13.27
C VAL A 50 -4.18 -15.43 13.65
N ASN A 51 -4.12 -16.35 12.69
CA ASN A 51 -3.75 -17.75 12.90
C ASN A 51 -2.31 -17.89 13.38
N LEU A 52 -1.40 -17.04 12.91
CA LEU A 52 -0.03 -16.98 13.39
C LEU A 52 0.03 -16.49 14.85
N SER A 53 -0.75 -15.47 15.21
CA SER A 53 -0.89 -15.03 16.61
C SER A 53 -1.49 -16.13 17.50
N ASN A 54 -2.52 -16.81 17.02
CA ASN A 54 -3.14 -17.93 17.71
C ASN A 54 -2.17 -19.10 17.85
N LEU A 55 -1.35 -19.37 16.84
CA LEU A 55 -0.31 -20.41 16.87
C LEU A 55 0.69 -20.11 17.98
N VAL A 56 1.23 -18.89 18.05
CA VAL A 56 2.16 -18.48 19.12
C VAL A 56 1.51 -18.65 20.50
N THR A 57 0.25 -18.25 20.64
CA THR A 57 -0.50 -18.36 21.90
C THR A 57 -0.77 -19.81 22.29
N ALA A 58 -1.18 -20.66 21.34
CA ALA A 58 -1.41 -22.08 21.54
C ALA A 58 -0.11 -22.80 21.94
N GLN A 59 1.02 -22.38 21.36
CA GLN A 59 2.33 -22.93 21.68
C GLN A 59 2.77 -22.56 23.10
N LEU A 60 2.66 -21.30 23.48
CA LEU A 60 2.91 -20.86 24.86
C LEU A 60 2.03 -21.62 25.86
N ARG A 61 0.75 -21.80 25.53
CA ARG A 61 -0.17 -22.59 26.36
C ARG A 61 0.26 -24.05 26.46
N ASN A 62 0.70 -24.69 25.37
CA ASN A 62 1.25 -26.04 25.38
C ASN A 62 2.48 -26.15 26.30
N HIS A 63 3.43 -25.20 26.23
CA HIS A 63 4.63 -25.19 27.07
C HIS A 63 4.32 -25.04 28.55
N VAL A 64 3.50 -24.04 28.90
CA VAL A 64 3.10 -23.80 30.30
C VAL A 64 2.34 -25.00 30.86
N PHE A 65 1.46 -25.59 30.06
CA PHE A 65 0.67 -26.74 30.48
C PHE A 65 1.52 -27.99 30.67
N LEU A 66 2.51 -28.24 29.81
CA LEU A 66 3.48 -29.33 29.99
C LEU A 66 4.25 -29.18 31.31
N ALA A 67 4.72 -27.98 31.63
CA ALA A 67 5.41 -27.69 32.88
C ALA A 67 4.52 -27.87 34.11
N HIS A 68 3.25 -27.46 34.02
CA HIS A 68 2.26 -27.70 35.06
C HIS A 68 2.01 -29.20 35.27
N LEU A 69 1.87 -29.96 34.19
CA LEU A 69 1.62 -31.39 34.22
C LEU A 69 2.78 -32.18 34.86
N ALA A 70 4.03 -31.75 34.62
CA ALA A 70 5.21 -32.33 35.24
C ALA A 70 5.27 -32.15 36.78
N SER A 71 4.45 -31.25 37.33
CA SER A 71 4.34 -30.99 38.77
C SER A 71 3.04 -31.54 39.39
N MET A 72 2.25 -32.30 38.63
CA MET A 72 0.93 -32.77 39.04
C MET A 72 1.00 -34.12 39.76
N GLU A 73 0.90 -34.09 41.09
CA GLU A 73 1.05 -35.26 41.96
C GLU A 73 -0.14 -36.23 41.89
N ASP A 74 -1.38 -35.73 41.78
CA ASP A 74 -2.59 -36.57 41.71
C ASP A 74 -2.64 -37.41 40.41
N PRO A 75 -2.65 -38.76 40.50
CA PRO A 75 -2.72 -39.64 39.34
C PRO A 75 -3.97 -39.44 38.47
N ALA A 76 -5.14 -39.19 39.07
CA ALA A 76 -6.39 -39.02 38.33
C ALA A 76 -6.38 -37.70 37.54
N ALA A 77 -5.92 -36.62 38.17
CA ALA A 77 -5.69 -35.35 37.50
C ALA A 77 -4.65 -35.47 36.37
N ARG A 78 -3.59 -36.26 36.57
CA ARG A 78 -2.52 -36.45 35.59
C ARG A 78 -2.99 -37.13 34.30
N GLU A 79 -3.83 -38.16 34.40
CA GLU A 79 -4.43 -38.80 33.21
C GLU A 79 -5.35 -37.84 32.43
N GLY A 80 -6.11 -36.99 33.14
CA GLY A 80 -6.88 -35.92 32.53
C GLY A 80 -5.99 -34.90 31.83
N GLY A 81 -4.91 -34.50 32.50
CA GLY A 81 -3.92 -33.57 31.98
C GLY A 81 -3.20 -34.09 30.73
N LEU A 82 -2.79 -35.35 30.69
CA LEU A 82 -2.19 -35.95 29.49
C LEU A 82 -3.13 -35.90 28.27
N ARG A 83 -4.44 -36.09 28.47
CA ARG A 83 -5.45 -35.94 27.40
C ARG A 83 -5.56 -34.49 26.94
N GLN A 84 -5.57 -33.54 27.86
CA GLN A 84 -5.61 -32.11 27.54
C GLN A 84 -4.32 -31.65 26.82
N LEU A 85 -3.16 -32.14 27.22
CA LEU A 85 -1.88 -31.87 26.55
C LEU A 85 -1.93 -32.35 25.09
N LYS A 86 -2.44 -33.57 24.85
CA LYS A 86 -2.62 -34.11 23.50
C LYS A 86 -3.55 -33.23 22.64
N ALA A 87 -4.62 -32.69 23.23
CA ALA A 87 -5.51 -31.77 22.53
C ALA A 87 -4.80 -30.46 22.16
N LEU A 88 -3.99 -29.89 23.07
CA LEU A 88 -3.20 -28.68 22.81
C LEU A 88 -2.17 -28.89 21.69
N VAL A 89 -1.46 -30.03 21.69
CA VAL A 89 -0.54 -30.39 20.61
C VAL A 89 -1.28 -30.51 19.27
N GLY A 90 -2.46 -31.12 19.26
CA GLY A 90 -3.31 -31.20 18.06
C GLY A 90 -3.76 -29.83 17.54
N GLU A 91 -4.09 -28.91 18.43
CA GLU A 91 -4.45 -27.52 18.09
C GLU A 91 -3.27 -26.77 17.47
N VAL A 92 -2.08 -26.84 18.08
CA VAL A 92 -0.85 -26.27 17.51
C VAL A 92 -0.61 -26.81 16.10
N GLN A 93 -0.69 -28.13 15.90
CA GLN A 93 -0.52 -28.76 14.59
C GLN A 93 -1.55 -28.27 13.57
N SER A 94 -2.80 -28.10 13.98
CA SER A 94 -3.87 -27.59 13.12
C SER A 94 -3.63 -26.14 12.69
N LEU A 95 -3.17 -25.29 13.61
CA LEU A 95 -2.85 -23.89 13.35
C LEU A 95 -1.61 -23.78 12.45
N LYS A 96 -0.60 -24.64 12.64
CA LYS A 96 0.55 -24.73 11.73
C LYS A 96 0.14 -25.03 10.30
N MET A 97 -0.74 -26.01 10.09
CA MET A 97 -1.24 -26.35 8.74
C MET A 97 -2.02 -25.19 8.11
N GLN A 98 -2.82 -24.48 8.90
CA GLN A 98 -3.55 -23.30 8.42
C GLN A 98 -2.61 -22.15 8.04
N VAL A 99 -1.58 -21.91 8.87
CA VAL A 99 -0.55 -20.91 8.57
C VAL A 99 0.21 -21.29 7.31
N ASP A 100 0.67 -22.54 7.20
CA ASP A 100 1.45 -23.03 6.05
C ASP A 100 0.72 -22.87 4.71
N ALA A 101 -0.60 -23.14 4.70
CA ALA A 101 -1.45 -22.97 3.53
C ALA A 101 -1.67 -21.50 3.12
N GLY A 102 -1.44 -20.56 4.05
CA GLY A 102 -1.57 -19.12 3.86
C GLY A 102 -0.28 -18.41 3.43
N LEU A 103 0.88 -19.07 3.45
CA LEU A 103 2.19 -18.47 3.15
C LEU A 103 2.36 -18.24 1.64
N GLU A 104 2.37 -16.98 1.20
CA GLU A 104 2.57 -16.62 -0.21
C GLU A 104 3.96 -16.03 -0.51
N SER A 105 4.62 -15.47 0.50
CA SER A 105 5.92 -14.79 0.35
C SER A 105 7.09 -15.71 0.66
N VAL A 106 8.15 -15.66 -0.16
CA VAL A 106 9.42 -16.37 0.07
C VAL A 106 10.03 -15.96 1.42
N GLY A 107 9.89 -14.69 1.81
CA GLY A 107 10.38 -14.20 3.10
C GLY A 107 9.62 -14.80 4.29
N GLU A 108 8.29 -14.88 4.18
CA GLU A 108 7.42 -15.44 5.22
C GLU A 108 7.65 -16.96 5.37
N ARG A 109 7.78 -17.67 4.24
CA ARG A 109 8.13 -19.10 4.20
C ARG A 109 9.46 -19.37 4.89
N SER A 110 10.50 -18.59 4.59
CA SER A 110 11.83 -18.75 5.20
C SER A 110 11.81 -18.60 6.73
N VAL A 111 11.02 -17.65 7.23
CA VAL A 111 10.88 -17.39 8.67
C VAL A 111 10.03 -18.49 9.33
N PHE A 112 8.96 -18.94 8.67
CA PHE A 112 8.15 -20.07 9.15
C PHE A 112 8.90 -21.41 9.15
N ASP A 113 9.76 -21.66 8.17
CA ASP A 113 10.59 -22.88 8.11
C ASP A 113 11.57 -22.96 9.29
N GLN A 114 12.09 -21.82 9.76
CA GLN A 114 12.93 -21.75 10.96
C GLN A 114 12.13 -22.11 12.22
N PHE A 115 10.91 -21.59 12.31
CA PHE A 115 9.97 -21.95 13.36
C PHE A 115 9.61 -23.44 13.32
N GLU A 116 9.31 -24.01 12.15
CA GLU A 116 9.02 -25.44 12.00
C GLU A 116 10.18 -26.33 12.45
N LYS A 117 11.42 -25.93 12.18
CA LYS A 117 12.61 -26.65 12.66
C LYS A 117 12.69 -26.63 14.19
N ALA A 118 12.53 -25.45 14.80
CA ALA A 118 12.53 -25.32 16.25
C ALA A 118 11.37 -26.12 16.90
N ASP A 119 10.20 -26.08 16.29
CA ASP A 119 8.99 -26.77 16.77
C ASP A 119 9.13 -28.31 16.70
N LYS A 120 9.76 -28.83 15.64
CA LYS A 120 10.07 -30.27 15.53
C LYS A 120 11.00 -30.73 16.64
N ILE A 121 12.03 -29.95 16.93
CA ILE A 121 12.97 -30.25 18.03
C ILE A 121 12.22 -30.22 19.35
N TYR A 122 11.46 -29.16 19.62
CA TYR A 122 10.68 -29.03 20.84
C TYR A 122 9.67 -30.19 21.03
N THR A 123 8.96 -30.59 19.98
CA THR A 123 7.99 -31.70 20.03
C THR A 123 8.68 -33.03 20.36
N SER A 124 9.84 -33.29 19.75
CA SER A 124 10.62 -34.50 20.05
C SER A 124 11.09 -34.54 21.51
N GLU A 125 11.40 -33.40 22.10
CA GLU A 125 11.82 -33.30 23.50
C GLU A 125 10.64 -33.36 24.47
N GLN A 126 9.49 -32.79 24.07
CA GLN A 126 8.22 -32.92 24.79
C GLN A 126 7.82 -34.39 24.97
N GLU A 127 7.98 -35.24 23.94
CA GLU A 127 7.70 -36.68 24.05
C GLU A 127 8.54 -37.39 25.11
N LYS A 128 9.81 -36.99 25.27
CA LYS A 128 10.72 -37.54 26.31
C LYS A 128 10.28 -37.19 27.73
N ILE A 129 9.51 -36.10 27.90
CA ILE A 129 8.97 -35.65 29.19
C ILE A 129 7.61 -36.31 29.45
N VAL A 130 6.79 -36.49 28.41
CA VAL A 130 5.45 -37.09 28.52
C VAL A 130 5.51 -38.54 28.98
N GLY A 131 6.50 -39.32 28.54
CA GLY A 131 6.69 -40.72 28.98
C GLY A 131 6.83 -40.85 30.50
N PRO A 132 7.80 -40.19 31.14
CA PRO A 132 7.97 -40.16 32.61
C PRO A 132 6.73 -39.64 33.36
N ILE A 133 6.04 -38.62 32.83
CA ILE A 133 4.77 -38.14 33.41
C ILE A 133 3.73 -39.26 33.42
N ALA A 134 3.57 -39.97 32.30
CA ALA A 134 2.61 -41.06 32.17
C ALA A 134 2.93 -42.25 33.10
N SER A 135 4.20 -42.54 33.33
CA SER A 135 4.63 -43.58 34.30
C SER A 135 4.63 -43.10 35.76
N GLY A 136 4.35 -41.82 36.01
CA GLY A 136 4.35 -41.21 37.34
C GLY A 136 5.73 -40.89 37.92
N ASP A 137 6.77 -40.97 37.10
CA ASP A 137 8.13 -40.54 37.46
C ASP A 137 8.28 -39.02 37.25
N LEU A 138 7.67 -38.26 38.15
CA LEU A 138 7.70 -36.79 38.11
C LEU A 138 9.10 -36.22 38.39
N ALA A 139 9.96 -36.97 39.09
CA ALA A 139 11.33 -36.55 39.37
C ALA A 139 12.17 -36.52 38.07
N SER A 140 12.09 -37.59 37.28
CA SER A 140 12.74 -37.66 35.96
C SER A 140 12.11 -36.67 34.97
N ALA A 141 10.78 -36.53 34.99
CA ALA A 141 10.07 -35.54 34.18
C ALA A 141 10.57 -34.11 34.49
N SER A 142 10.60 -33.73 35.77
CA SER A 142 11.03 -32.40 36.23
C SER A 142 12.51 -32.11 35.93
N SER A 143 13.39 -33.11 36.06
CA SER A 143 14.81 -32.97 35.69
C SER A 143 14.99 -32.75 34.19
N THR A 144 14.27 -33.51 33.37
CA THR A 144 14.31 -33.37 31.90
C THR A 144 13.71 -32.03 31.47
N LEU A 145 12.63 -31.61 32.12
CA LEU A 145 11.95 -30.32 31.91
C LEU A 145 12.92 -29.14 32.08
N LYS A 146 13.70 -29.12 33.17
CA LYS A 146 14.61 -28.01 33.49
C LYS A 146 15.71 -27.81 32.44
N GLY A 147 16.27 -28.89 31.88
CA GLY A 147 17.30 -28.81 30.85
C GLY A 147 16.74 -28.53 29.46
N ALA A 148 15.71 -29.29 29.06
CA ALA A 148 15.19 -29.23 27.69
C ALA A 148 14.30 -28.00 27.43
N ILE A 149 13.38 -27.65 28.34
CA ILE A 149 12.42 -26.57 28.05
C ILE A 149 13.06 -25.19 28.02
N ILE A 150 14.13 -24.94 28.79
CA ILE A 150 14.79 -23.64 28.79
C ILE A 150 15.46 -23.40 27.44
N ASP A 151 16.26 -24.33 26.94
CA ASP A 151 17.01 -24.15 25.70
C ASP A 151 16.10 -24.19 24.47
N TYR A 152 15.22 -25.19 24.39
CA TYR A 152 14.32 -25.34 23.24
C TYR A 152 13.14 -24.36 23.27
N GLY A 153 12.62 -24.03 24.45
CA GLY A 153 11.62 -22.98 24.63
C GLY A 153 12.17 -21.61 24.22
N THR A 154 13.46 -21.33 24.50
CA THR A 154 14.10 -20.09 24.06
C THR A 154 14.28 -20.05 22.55
N GLN A 155 14.76 -21.13 21.91
CA GLN A 155 14.89 -21.18 20.44
C GLN A 155 13.54 -21.03 19.74
N LEU A 156 12.50 -21.69 20.26
CA LEU A 156 11.15 -21.57 19.74
C LEU A 156 10.58 -20.16 19.95
N GLY A 157 10.86 -19.54 21.10
CA GLY A 157 10.51 -18.15 21.40
C GLY A 157 11.18 -17.14 20.46
N MET A 158 12.47 -17.33 20.14
CA MET A 158 13.18 -16.49 19.18
C MET A 158 12.59 -16.62 17.76
N ALA A 159 12.22 -17.84 17.36
CA ALA A 159 11.60 -18.07 16.06
C ALA A 159 10.20 -17.44 15.98
N THR A 160 9.38 -17.56 17.02
CA THR A 160 8.05 -16.91 17.06
C THR A 160 8.15 -15.38 17.09
N GLU A 161 9.13 -14.83 17.80
CA GLU A 161 9.41 -13.38 17.80
C GLU A 161 9.82 -12.89 16.40
N ALA A 162 10.63 -13.67 15.68
CA ALA A 162 11.02 -13.35 14.31
C ALA A 162 9.81 -13.33 13.36
N LEU A 163 8.88 -14.28 13.48
CA LEU A 163 7.61 -14.27 12.73
C LEU A 163 6.81 -12.99 13.00
N MET A 164 6.65 -12.62 14.28
CA MET A 164 5.90 -11.41 14.65
C MET A 164 6.54 -10.12 14.11
N LYS A 165 7.88 -10.00 14.23
CA LYS A 165 8.61 -8.83 13.72
C LYS A 165 8.52 -8.69 12.21
N PHE A 166 8.60 -9.81 11.48
CA PHE A 166 8.45 -9.80 10.02
C PHE A 166 7.07 -9.26 9.62
N ASN A 167 6.00 -9.78 10.24
CA ASN A 167 4.64 -9.33 9.93
C ASN A 167 4.39 -7.86 10.32
N ALA A 168 4.91 -7.42 11.47
CA ALA A 168 4.82 -6.01 11.86
C ALA A 168 5.53 -5.09 10.85
N ALA A 169 6.72 -5.49 10.38
CA ALA A 169 7.46 -4.73 9.37
C ALA A 169 6.69 -4.62 8.05
N VAL A 170 6.05 -5.71 7.60
CA VAL A 170 5.21 -5.72 6.39
C VAL A 170 4.01 -4.77 6.54
N LEU A 171 3.31 -4.78 7.68
CA LEU A 171 2.18 -3.87 7.93
C LEU A 171 2.60 -2.39 7.92
N ILE A 172 3.76 -2.08 8.52
CA ILE A 172 4.31 -0.73 8.50
C ILE A 172 4.67 -0.32 7.07
N ALA A 173 5.38 -1.18 6.32
CA ALA A 173 5.76 -0.90 4.94
C ALA A 173 4.54 -0.67 4.03
N LEU A 174 3.48 -1.47 4.20
CA LEU A 174 2.22 -1.31 3.47
C LEU A 174 1.56 0.03 3.79
N SER A 175 1.48 0.39 5.08
CA SER A 175 0.88 1.64 5.53
C SER A 175 1.64 2.86 4.98
N VAL A 176 2.97 2.82 5.00
CA VAL A 176 3.83 3.86 4.42
C VAL A 176 3.61 3.97 2.91
N THR A 177 3.53 2.84 2.20
CA THR A 177 3.31 2.82 0.75
C THR A 177 1.97 3.45 0.36
N VAL A 178 0.89 3.10 1.07
CA VAL A 178 -0.44 3.67 0.86
C VAL A 178 -0.43 5.17 1.18
N GLY A 179 0.22 5.57 2.28
CA GLY A 179 0.38 6.98 2.64
C GLY A 179 1.11 7.78 1.56
N LEU A 180 2.23 7.26 1.04
CA LEU A 180 2.97 7.89 -0.04
C LEU A 180 2.17 7.96 -1.34
N ALA A 181 1.41 6.92 -1.69
CA ALA A 181 0.57 6.92 -2.88
C ALA A 181 -0.51 8.02 -2.82
N ILE A 182 -1.18 8.17 -1.68
CA ILE A 182 -2.18 9.23 -1.45
C ILE A 182 -1.50 10.61 -1.50
N PHE A 183 -0.34 10.74 -0.86
CA PHE A 183 0.45 11.96 -0.84
C PHE A 183 0.85 12.40 -2.26
N TYR A 184 1.45 11.51 -3.06
CA TYR A 184 1.85 11.83 -4.44
C TYR A 184 0.66 12.13 -5.36
N THR A 185 -0.45 11.41 -5.19
CA THR A 185 -1.66 11.67 -5.98
C THR A 185 -2.18 13.08 -5.74
N LYS A 186 -2.22 13.52 -4.47
CA LYS A 186 -2.69 14.87 -4.11
C LYS A 186 -1.68 15.97 -4.42
N SER A 187 -0.38 15.68 -4.28
CA SER A 187 0.69 16.68 -4.44
C SER A 187 1.11 16.87 -5.90
N ILE A 188 1.04 15.84 -6.75
CA ILE A 188 1.55 15.90 -8.13
C ILE A 188 0.43 15.72 -9.14
N VAL A 189 -0.30 14.61 -9.07
CA VAL A 189 -1.24 14.21 -10.12
C VAL A 189 -2.39 15.20 -10.23
N LEU A 190 -2.97 15.61 -9.11
CA LEU A 190 -4.12 16.51 -9.08
C LEU A 190 -3.75 17.93 -9.58
N PRO A 191 -2.70 18.62 -9.09
CA PRO A 191 -2.34 19.95 -9.59
C PRO A 191 -1.92 19.97 -11.06
N LEU A 192 -1.23 18.93 -11.55
CA LEU A 192 -0.90 18.81 -12.97
C LEU A 192 -2.16 18.59 -13.83
N GLY A 193 -3.14 17.84 -13.32
CA GLY A 193 -4.46 17.74 -13.95
C GLY A 193 -5.14 19.10 -14.10
N HIS A 194 -5.11 19.93 -13.05
CA HIS A 194 -5.64 21.30 -13.11
C HIS A 194 -4.88 22.16 -14.14
N ALA A 195 -3.55 22.06 -14.19
CA ALA A 195 -2.74 22.79 -15.15
C ALA A 195 -3.12 22.45 -16.60
N VAL A 196 -3.35 21.17 -16.92
CA VAL A 196 -3.81 20.73 -18.24
C VAL A 196 -5.18 21.33 -18.59
N GLN A 197 -6.12 21.32 -17.65
CA GLN A 197 -7.45 21.92 -17.86
C GLN A 197 -7.38 23.43 -18.12
N VAL A 198 -6.48 24.15 -17.44
CA VAL A 198 -6.22 25.57 -17.68
C VAL A 198 -5.72 25.80 -19.11
N VAL A 199 -4.71 25.04 -19.53
CA VAL A 199 -4.16 25.15 -20.90
C VAL A 199 -5.25 24.88 -21.94
N GLU A 200 -6.10 23.88 -21.73
CA GLU A 200 -7.21 23.58 -22.65
C GLU A 200 -8.30 24.64 -22.69
N ARG A 201 -8.54 25.36 -21.58
CA ARG A 201 -9.44 26.52 -21.58
C ARG A 201 -8.85 27.67 -22.38
N VAL A 202 -7.57 27.99 -22.14
CA VAL A 202 -6.85 29.05 -22.86
C VAL A 202 -6.79 28.76 -24.37
N ALA A 203 -6.47 27.52 -24.75
CA ALA A 203 -6.42 27.10 -26.15
C ALA A 203 -7.78 27.23 -26.87
N ARG A 204 -8.91 27.15 -26.14
CA ARG A 204 -10.27 27.37 -26.65
C ARG A 204 -10.70 28.84 -26.61
N GLY A 205 -9.78 29.77 -26.37
CA GLY A 205 -10.05 31.21 -26.29
C GLY A 205 -10.78 31.63 -25.00
N ARG A 206 -10.95 30.72 -24.03
CA ARG A 206 -11.59 31.03 -22.74
C ARG A 206 -10.54 31.50 -21.73
N LEU A 207 -10.38 32.82 -21.63
CA LEU A 207 -9.44 33.48 -20.71
C LEU A 207 -10.07 33.90 -19.37
N ARG A 208 -11.23 33.33 -19.02
CA ARG A 208 -11.92 33.59 -17.76
C ARG A 208 -11.88 32.36 -16.86
N GLY A 209 -11.79 32.61 -15.55
CA GLY A 209 -11.82 31.59 -14.49
C GLY A 209 -10.54 31.58 -13.68
N GLU A 210 -10.66 31.33 -12.39
CA GLU A 210 -9.57 31.45 -11.42
C GLU A 210 -8.53 30.33 -11.60
N ILE A 211 -7.26 30.68 -11.43
CA ILE A 211 -6.13 29.74 -11.38
C ILE A 211 -5.48 29.92 -10.01
N ASN A 212 -5.74 28.96 -9.12
CA ASN A 212 -5.20 28.96 -7.77
C ASN A 212 -3.91 28.14 -7.73
N ALA A 213 -2.79 28.85 -7.84
CA ALA A 213 -1.45 28.30 -7.62
C ALA A 213 -1.13 28.35 -6.12
N LEU A 214 -1.63 27.38 -5.36
CA LEU A 214 -1.29 27.21 -3.95
C LEU A 214 -0.04 26.31 -3.85
N GLY A 215 1.01 26.80 -3.22
CA GLY A 215 2.25 26.06 -2.99
C GLY A 215 3.51 26.83 -3.41
N ARG A 216 4.67 26.24 -3.13
CA ARG A 216 6.00 26.72 -3.53
C ARG A 216 6.79 25.67 -4.34
N ASP A 217 6.10 24.61 -4.76
CA ASP A 217 6.65 23.48 -5.51
C ASP A 217 6.52 23.68 -7.03
N GLU A 218 7.08 22.76 -7.80
CA GLU A 218 7.11 22.81 -9.26
C GLU A 218 5.68 22.79 -9.88
N PRO A 219 4.72 21.97 -9.40
CA PRO A 219 3.34 22.05 -9.89
C PRO A 219 2.68 23.42 -9.63
N ALA A 220 2.91 24.02 -8.46
CA ALA A 220 2.44 25.38 -8.17
C ALA A 220 3.12 26.42 -9.08
N GLN A 221 4.42 26.27 -9.35
CA GLN A 221 5.15 27.15 -10.27
C GLN A 221 4.59 27.07 -11.70
N VAL A 222 4.22 25.87 -12.16
CA VAL A 222 3.56 25.67 -13.46
C VAL A 222 2.20 26.37 -13.49
N LEU A 223 1.36 26.18 -12.47
CA LEU A 223 0.06 26.86 -12.37
C LEU A 223 0.19 28.39 -12.33
N SER A 224 1.19 28.91 -11.61
CA SER A 224 1.50 30.34 -11.54
C SER A 224 1.92 30.90 -12.91
N SER A 225 2.77 30.17 -13.63
CA SER A 225 3.20 30.54 -14.98
C SER A 225 2.02 30.55 -15.97
N LEU A 226 1.10 29.60 -15.85
CA LEU A 226 -0.13 29.57 -16.65
C LEU A 226 -1.06 30.74 -16.33
N LYS A 227 -1.12 31.17 -15.07
CA LYS A 227 -1.86 32.38 -14.66
C LYS A 227 -1.30 33.63 -15.33
N LEU A 228 0.01 33.84 -15.26
CA LEU A 228 0.69 34.95 -15.94
C LEU A 228 0.42 34.96 -17.45
N MET A 229 0.45 33.78 -18.09
CA MET A 229 0.12 33.65 -19.51
C MET A 229 -1.34 34.04 -19.82
N GLN A 230 -2.30 33.61 -18.99
CA GLN A 230 -3.71 33.96 -19.16
C GLN A 230 -3.93 35.47 -19.03
N ASP A 231 -3.32 36.10 -18.02
CA ASP A 231 -3.41 37.54 -17.78
C ASP A 231 -2.80 38.34 -18.94
N GLY A 232 -1.64 37.92 -19.44
CA GLY A 232 -0.99 38.52 -20.61
C GLY A 232 -1.87 38.48 -21.86
N LEU A 233 -2.46 37.32 -22.17
CA LEU A 233 -3.37 37.17 -23.32
C LEU A 233 -4.62 38.05 -23.18
N ARG A 234 -5.18 38.15 -21.97
CA ARG A 234 -6.35 39.02 -21.71
C ARG A 234 -6.02 40.48 -21.97
N ASN A 235 -4.86 40.95 -21.49
CA ASN A 235 -4.41 42.32 -21.70
C ASN A 235 -4.21 42.65 -23.18
N VAL A 236 -3.64 41.71 -23.97
CA VAL A 236 -3.47 41.88 -25.42
C VAL A 236 -4.83 42.03 -26.12
N ILE A 237 -5.82 41.19 -25.81
CA ILE A 237 -7.17 41.30 -26.40
C ILE A 237 -7.85 42.63 -26.01
N GLU A 238 -7.71 43.05 -24.75
CA GLU A 238 -8.25 44.33 -24.29
C GLU A 238 -7.60 45.51 -25.04
N ALA A 239 -6.28 45.49 -25.22
CA ALA A 239 -5.55 46.50 -25.97
C ALA A 239 -5.99 46.56 -27.45
N ILE A 240 -6.17 45.41 -28.12
CA ILE A 240 -6.66 45.32 -29.50
C ILE A 240 -8.08 45.88 -29.61
N THR A 241 -8.95 45.56 -28.65
CA THR A 241 -10.33 46.05 -28.61
C THR A 241 -10.37 47.57 -28.46
N LYS A 242 -9.61 48.12 -27.51
CA LYS A 242 -9.47 49.57 -27.32
C LYS A 242 -8.93 50.26 -28.59
N SER A 243 -7.93 49.66 -29.24
CA SER A 243 -7.39 50.20 -30.49
C SER A 243 -8.41 50.19 -31.63
N SER A 244 -9.20 49.11 -31.75
CA SER A 244 -10.26 48.99 -32.77
C SER A 244 -11.37 50.03 -32.58
N ILE A 245 -11.76 50.30 -31.32
CA ILE A 245 -12.72 51.37 -31.00
C ILE A 245 -12.17 52.74 -31.41
N ARG A 246 -10.89 53.04 -31.11
CA ARG A 246 -10.26 54.30 -31.54
C ARG A 246 -10.21 54.43 -33.05
N ILE A 247 -9.82 53.38 -33.77
CA ILE A 247 -9.78 53.37 -35.24
C ILE A 247 -11.17 53.62 -35.82
N ALA A 248 -12.20 52.97 -35.29
CA ALA A 248 -13.58 53.16 -35.74
C ALA A 248 -14.07 54.61 -35.49
N ALA A 249 -13.73 55.19 -34.34
CA ALA A 249 -14.04 56.59 -34.03
C ALA A 249 -13.32 57.55 -35.00
N SER A 250 -12.02 57.36 -35.26
CA SER A 250 -11.27 58.18 -36.22
C SER A 250 -11.77 58.02 -37.66
N ALA A 251 -12.15 56.82 -38.08
CA ALA A 251 -12.76 56.59 -39.39
C ALA A 251 -14.13 57.27 -39.51
N HIS A 252 -14.91 57.31 -38.42
CA HIS A 252 -16.16 58.05 -38.36
C HIS A 252 -15.93 59.56 -38.49
N GLU A 253 -14.96 60.12 -37.76
CA GLU A 253 -14.59 61.53 -37.89
C GLU A 253 -14.12 61.87 -39.32
N LEU A 254 -13.29 61.03 -39.95
CA LEU A 254 -12.87 61.20 -41.34
C LEU A 254 -14.05 61.16 -42.32
N LYS A 255 -15.03 60.27 -42.10
CA LYS A 255 -16.24 60.19 -42.92
C LYS A 255 -17.09 61.45 -42.78
N VAL A 256 -17.28 61.93 -41.55
CA VAL A 256 -18.02 63.17 -41.26
C VAL A 256 -17.33 64.37 -41.93
N VAL A 257 -16.01 64.49 -41.81
CA VAL A 257 -15.23 65.56 -42.45
C VAL A 257 -15.27 65.47 -43.98
N SER A 258 -15.21 64.27 -44.55
CA SER A 258 -15.28 64.08 -46.01
C SER A 258 -16.67 64.41 -46.57
N HIS A 259 -17.74 64.02 -45.86
CA HIS A 259 -19.11 64.38 -46.22
C HIS A 259 -19.35 65.89 -46.11
N PHE A 260 -18.81 66.54 -45.08
CA PHE A 260 -18.83 67.99 -44.93
C PHE A 260 -18.11 68.69 -46.10
N ARG A 261 -16.93 68.19 -46.51
CA ARG A 261 -16.21 68.73 -47.68
C ARG A 261 -16.99 68.60 -48.99
N LEU A 262 -17.69 67.48 -49.22
CA LEU A 262 -18.55 67.31 -50.38
C LEU A 262 -19.74 68.28 -50.38
N GLN A 263 -20.37 68.52 -49.23
CA GLN A 263 -21.47 69.49 -49.14
C GLN A 263 -21.02 70.94 -49.36
N VAL A 264 -19.80 71.31 -48.94
CA VAL A 264 -19.23 72.64 -49.19
C VAL A 264 -18.91 72.83 -50.69
N LEU A 265 -18.41 71.80 -51.37
CA LEU A 265 -18.12 71.84 -52.81
C LEU A 265 -19.36 71.90 -53.71
N ILE A 266 -20.52 71.43 -53.25
CA ILE A 266 -21.79 71.50 -54.00
C ILE A 266 -22.51 72.85 -53.78
N ARG A 267 -22.08 73.65 -52.79
CA ARG A 267 -22.67 74.95 -52.44
C ARG A 267 -21.88 76.17 -52.96
N GLN A 268 -20.83 75.95 -53.74
CA GLN A 268 -20.09 76.96 -54.50
C GLN A 268 -20.38 76.79 -55.99
#